data_AF-A0AAD4C6P1-F1
#
_entry.id   AF-A0AAD4C6P1-F1
#
_cell.length_a   1.000
_cell.length_b   1.000
_cell.length_c   1.000
_cell.angle_alpha   90.00
_cell.angle_beta   90.00
_cell.angle_gamma   90.00
#
_symmetry.space_group_name_H-M   'P 1'
#
loop_
_entity.id
_entity.type
_entity.pdbx_description
1 polymer ?
#
loop_
_entity_poly.entity_id
_entity_poly.type
_entity_poly.pdbx_seq_one_letter_code
_entity_poly.pdbx_strand_id
1 'polypeptide(L)'
;MDSGIIEDTAPVHWLLDQQETMEFLAKLYPDSRLLPSNAAFDAAPTMEDIISNMQSTQHWVKDRWAYFLDLTSSELLEERIAEFFNGVIQHVPHSHMCMRQWTGKAANNPVTGFSGAIRKPDLLLCEEGIISKRVSQKEKFDARTDIYSLGEVKQKYSEDHKKESYIELAGKVAFLLEAQDGRCAVPGIQLLGSSIILTLFDRGGSISTYPLDIHLFPEQFLRI
;
A
#
# COMPACT_ATOMS: atom_id res chain seq x y z
N MET A 1 -45.62 -8.48 13.01
CA MET A 1 -44.28 -8.81 12.51
C MET A 1 -43.75 -7.53 11.93
N ASP A 2 -42.93 -6.82 12.69
CA ASP A 2 -42.33 -5.56 12.26
C ASP A 2 -41.35 -5.85 11.13
N SER A 3 -41.63 -5.29 9.95
CA SER A 3 -40.68 -5.21 8.86
C SER A 3 -39.62 -4.19 9.26
N GLY A 4 -38.58 -4.67 9.94
CA GLY A 4 -37.37 -3.89 10.21
C GLY A 4 -36.82 -3.37 8.90
N ILE A 5 -36.95 -2.06 8.68
CA ILE A 5 -36.26 -1.35 7.61
C ILE A 5 -34.77 -1.52 7.94
N ILE A 6 -34.07 -2.33 7.17
CA ILE A 6 -32.61 -2.32 7.17
C ILE A 6 -32.24 -1.01 6.49
N GLU A 7 -31.99 0.02 7.28
CA GLU A 7 -31.40 1.26 6.77
C GLU A 7 -30.06 0.90 6.11
N ASP A 8 -29.89 1.35 4.87
CA ASP A 8 -28.61 1.28 4.19
C ASP A 8 -27.61 2.11 4.99
N THR A 9 -26.74 1.44 5.74
CA THR A 9 -25.70 2.08 6.56
C THR A 9 -24.46 2.45 5.74
N ALA A 10 -24.44 2.20 4.43
CA ALA A 10 -23.37 2.66 3.54
C ALA A 10 -23.02 4.16 3.67
N PRO A 11 -23.97 5.08 3.96
CA PRO A 11 -23.65 6.51 4.17
C PRO A 11 -22.98 6.83 5.51
N VAL A 12 -23.00 5.90 6.47
CA VAL A 12 -22.49 6.11 7.85
C VAL A 12 -21.16 5.36 8.09
N HIS A 13 -20.61 4.72 7.05
CA HIS A 13 -19.24 4.25 7.13
C HIS A 13 -18.31 5.47 7.24
N TRP A 14 -17.46 5.44 8.26
CA TRP A 14 -16.44 6.45 8.56
C TRP A 14 -15.51 6.63 7.36
N LEU A 15 -15.91 7.46 6.39
CA LEU A 15 -15.07 7.85 5.28
C LEU A 15 -14.05 8.85 5.82
N LEU A 16 -12.95 8.31 6.36
CA LEU A 16 -11.80 9.14 6.71
C LEU A 16 -11.36 9.88 5.44
N ASP A 17 -11.16 11.18 5.54
CA ASP A 17 -10.52 11.93 4.47
C ASP A 17 -9.02 11.55 4.36
N GLN A 18 -8.34 12.08 3.35
CA GLN A 18 -6.92 11.76 3.12
C GLN A 18 -6.04 12.10 4.35
N GLN A 19 -6.30 13.21 5.02
CA GLN A 19 -5.54 13.62 6.20
C GLN A 19 -5.81 12.67 7.37
N GLU A 20 -7.08 12.40 7.65
CA GLU A 20 -7.52 11.49 8.72
C GLU A 20 -6.98 10.07 8.51
N THR A 21 -6.97 9.57 7.28
CA THR A 21 -6.35 8.28 6.94
C THR A 21 -4.85 8.29 7.23
N MET A 22 -4.15 9.36 6.85
CA MET A 22 -2.71 9.47 7.06
C MET A 22 -2.33 9.60 8.54
N GLU A 23 -3.17 10.24 9.35
CA GLU A 23 -3.06 10.26 10.81
C GLU A 23 -3.35 8.89 11.42
N PHE A 24 -4.35 8.17 10.91
CA PHE A 24 -4.69 6.82 11.35
C PHE A 24 -3.57 5.83 11.02
N LEU A 25 -3.01 5.88 9.81
CA LEU A 25 -1.84 5.06 9.43
C LEU A 25 -0.64 5.32 10.33
N ALA A 26 -0.36 6.58 10.66
CA ALA A 26 0.72 6.93 11.59
C ALA A 26 0.51 6.35 13.00
N LYS A 27 -0.74 6.19 13.44
CA LYS A 27 -1.09 5.55 14.73
C LYS A 27 -1.04 4.02 14.66
N LEU A 28 -1.42 3.43 13.52
CA LEU A 28 -1.40 1.98 13.29
C LEU A 28 0.01 1.43 13.12
N TYR A 29 0.83 2.17 12.40
CA TYR A 29 2.23 1.89 12.18
C TYR A 29 3.03 3.00 12.86
N PRO A 30 3.07 3.02 14.21
CA PRO A 30 3.89 3.94 14.94
C PRO A 30 5.33 3.44 14.79
N ASP A 31 5.88 3.56 13.60
CA ASP A 31 7.31 3.72 13.46
C ASP A 31 7.63 5.04 14.15
N SER A 32 7.79 4.96 15.46
CA SER A 32 8.30 6.00 16.37
C SER A 32 9.64 6.60 15.88
N ARG A 33 10.23 5.97 14.86
CA ARG A 33 11.44 6.35 14.16
C ARG A 33 11.16 7.12 12.85
N LEU A 34 10.11 6.80 12.09
CA LEU A 34 9.84 7.47 10.81
C LEU A 34 9.50 8.95 10.97
N LEU A 35 8.88 9.32 12.09
CA LEU A 35 8.58 10.71 12.44
C LEU A 35 8.78 10.88 13.95
N PRO A 36 9.80 11.64 14.42
CA PRO A 36 9.96 11.87 15.85
C PRO A 36 8.70 12.55 16.40
N SER A 37 8.17 12.01 17.51
CA SER A 37 6.90 12.41 18.15
C SER A 37 6.81 13.90 18.54
N ASN A 38 7.91 14.64 18.41
CA ASN A 38 8.07 16.05 18.78
C ASN A 38 8.64 16.90 17.62
N ALA A 39 8.60 16.43 16.37
CA ALA A 39 8.72 17.37 15.25
C ALA A 39 7.44 18.22 15.24
N ALA A 40 7.48 19.31 15.99
CA ALA A 40 6.56 20.40 15.82
C ALA A 40 6.53 20.71 14.31
N PHE A 41 5.37 20.53 13.68
CA PHE A 41 5.05 21.10 12.39
C PHE A 41 4.92 22.65 12.50
N ASP A 42 5.74 23.29 13.34
CA ASP A 42 5.66 24.72 13.68
C ASP A 42 6.57 25.60 12.83
N ALA A 43 7.08 25.07 11.72
CA ALA A 43 7.48 25.92 10.61
C ALA A 43 6.92 25.31 9.33
N ALA A 44 6.02 26.06 8.68
CA ALA A 44 5.73 25.82 7.28
C ALA A 44 7.08 25.74 6.54
N PRO A 45 7.31 24.72 5.70
CA PRO A 45 8.57 24.56 5.00
C PRO A 45 8.89 25.86 4.28
N THR A 46 10.14 26.33 4.40
CA THR A 46 10.52 27.56 3.72
C THR A 46 10.39 27.36 2.22
N MET A 47 10.20 28.45 1.47
CA MET A 47 10.11 28.35 0.01
C MET A 47 11.37 27.72 -0.59
N GLU A 48 12.52 27.85 0.08
CA GLU A 48 13.79 27.23 -0.29
C GLU A 48 13.82 25.72 -0.02
N ASP A 49 13.23 25.25 1.08
CA ASP A 49 13.03 23.81 1.34
C ASP A 49 12.07 23.20 0.33
N ILE A 50 10.99 23.92 -0.02
CA ILE A 50 10.04 23.52 -1.05
C ILE A 50 10.74 23.45 -2.41
N ILE A 51 11.52 24.47 -2.78
CA ILE A 51 12.25 24.51 -4.07
C ILE A 51 13.35 23.44 -4.12
N SER A 52 14.09 23.21 -3.03
CA SER A 52 15.12 22.16 -2.94
C SER A 52 14.51 20.77 -3.01
N ASN A 53 13.38 20.53 -2.32
CA ASN A 53 12.63 19.29 -2.47
C ASN A 53 12.05 19.16 -3.88
N MET A 54 11.48 20.20 -4.49
CA MET A 54 10.99 20.16 -5.87
C MET A 54 12.11 19.91 -6.90
N GLN A 55 13.32 20.42 -6.65
CA GLN A 55 14.49 20.20 -7.51
C GLN A 55 15.11 18.81 -7.31
N SER A 56 15.06 18.22 -6.10
CA SER A 56 15.49 16.85 -5.85
C SER A 56 14.43 15.82 -6.29
N THR A 57 13.13 16.15 -6.18
CA THR A 57 12.00 15.30 -6.62
C THR A 57 11.72 15.39 -8.11
N GLN A 58 12.23 16.41 -8.82
CA GLN A 58 12.24 16.47 -10.29
C GLN A 58 12.93 15.25 -10.96
N HIS A 59 13.68 14.44 -10.22
CA HIS A 59 14.29 13.20 -10.72
C HIS A 59 13.35 11.99 -10.76
N TRP A 60 12.18 12.03 -10.10
CA TRP A 60 11.15 10.98 -10.17
C TRP A 60 10.21 11.27 -11.32
N VAL A 61 10.78 11.39 -12.51
CA VAL A 61 10.07 11.83 -13.71
C VAL A 61 8.82 10.96 -13.87
N LYS A 62 7.65 11.60 -13.89
CA LYS A 62 6.34 11.03 -14.24
C LYS A 62 6.43 10.13 -15.49
N ASP A 63 7.35 10.46 -16.39
CA ASP A 63 7.70 9.70 -17.59
C ASP A 63 8.35 8.34 -17.30
N ARG A 64 9.18 8.18 -16.26
CA ARG A 64 9.72 6.86 -15.89
C ARG A 64 8.60 5.91 -15.51
N TRP A 65 7.67 6.35 -14.65
CA TRP A 65 6.56 5.52 -14.18
C TRP A 65 5.61 5.11 -15.31
N ALA A 66 5.22 6.06 -16.17
CA ALA A 66 4.43 5.75 -17.36
C ALA A 66 5.17 4.81 -18.33
N TYR A 67 6.49 4.99 -18.49
CA TYR A 67 7.36 4.14 -19.30
C TYR A 67 7.50 2.71 -18.74
N PHE A 68 7.45 2.53 -17.41
CA PHE A 68 7.51 1.21 -16.78
C PHE A 68 6.29 0.34 -17.12
N LEU A 69 5.11 0.96 -17.29
CA LEU A 69 3.84 0.26 -17.53
C LEU A 69 3.60 -0.04 -19.01
N ASP A 70 4.10 0.81 -19.91
CA ASP A 70 3.99 0.61 -21.36
C ASP A 70 4.95 -0.46 -21.92
N LEU A 71 6.02 -0.80 -21.17
CA LEU A 71 7.06 -1.72 -21.63
C LEU A 71 6.85 -3.20 -21.26
N THR A 72 5.88 -3.51 -20.40
CA THR A 72 5.84 -4.82 -19.73
C THR A 72 4.77 -5.73 -20.30
N SER A 73 5.12 -6.43 -21.37
CA SER A 73 4.52 -7.73 -21.71
C SER A 73 5.17 -8.90 -20.92
N SER A 74 5.72 -8.63 -19.73
CA SER A 74 6.75 -9.46 -19.11
C SER A 74 6.29 -10.10 -17.80
N GLU A 75 6.68 -11.36 -17.61
CA GLU A 75 6.54 -12.20 -16.40
C GLU A 75 7.13 -11.58 -15.10
N LEU A 76 7.67 -10.37 -15.16
CA LEU A 76 8.35 -9.67 -14.07
C LEU A 76 7.73 -8.31 -13.72
N LEU A 77 6.52 -8.00 -14.20
CA LEU A 77 5.88 -6.70 -13.97
C LEU A 77 5.83 -6.33 -12.47
N GLU A 78 5.37 -7.26 -11.64
CA GLU A 78 5.18 -7.06 -10.21
C GLU A 78 6.52 -6.84 -9.49
N GLU A 79 7.58 -7.55 -9.89
CA GLU A 79 8.92 -7.33 -9.33
C GLU A 79 9.44 -5.94 -9.67
N ARG A 80 9.24 -5.46 -10.90
CA ARG A 80 9.68 -4.12 -11.31
C ARG A 80 8.90 -3.01 -10.62
N ILE A 81 7.60 -3.20 -10.41
CA ILE A 81 6.79 -2.28 -9.60
C ILE A 81 7.33 -2.24 -8.17
N ALA A 82 7.60 -3.39 -7.58
CA ALA A 82 8.16 -3.47 -6.23
C ALA A 82 9.53 -2.79 -6.13
N GLU A 83 10.43 -3.00 -7.09
CA GLU A 83 11.71 -2.31 -7.18
C GLU A 83 11.55 -0.79 -7.24
N PHE A 84 10.60 -0.31 -8.04
CA PHE A 84 10.30 1.11 -8.12
C PHE A 84 9.77 1.67 -6.79
N PHE A 85 8.81 1.00 -6.15
CA PHE A 85 8.30 1.42 -4.83
C PHE A 85 9.38 1.43 -3.75
N ASN A 86 10.26 0.42 -3.76
CA ASN A 86 11.41 0.39 -2.85
C ASN A 86 12.41 1.53 -3.15
N GLY A 87 12.59 1.87 -4.42
CA GLY A 87 13.34 3.05 -4.83
C GLY A 87 12.74 4.33 -4.28
N VAL A 88 11.43 4.51 -4.39
CA VAL A 88 10.72 5.66 -3.79
C VAL A 88 10.95 5.72 -2.30
N ILE A 89 10.74 4.60 -1.58
CA ILE A 89 10.99 4.51 -0.14
C ILE A 89 12.41 4.98 0.19
N GLN A 90 13.43 4.43 -0.46
CA GLN A 90 14.84 4.73 -0.16
C GLN A 90 15.22 6.21 -0.34
N HIS A 91 14.51 6.96 -1.18
CA HIS A 91 14.85 8.36 -1.48
C HIS A 91 14.08 9.39 -0.67
N VAL A 92 13.07 8.96 0.09
CA VAL A 92 12.44 9.86 1.06
C VAL A 92 13.40 10.08 2.24
N PRO A 93 13.65 11.33 2.67
CA PRO A 93 14.47 11.58 3.86
C PRO A 93 13.96 10.78 5.07
N HIS A 94 14.89 10.24 5.87
CA HIS A 94 14.59 9.37 7.04
C HIS A 94 14.03 7.97 6.72
N SER A 95 13.98 7.58 5.44
CA SER A 95 13.58 6.23 5.01
C SER A 95 14.45 5.09 5.51
N HIS A 96 15.69 5.35 5.93
CA HIS A 96 16.55 4.38 6.61
C HIS A 96 15.93 3.82 7.90
N MET A 97 14.84 4.43 8.37
CA MET A 97 14.06 3.98 9.51
C MET A 97 12.84 3.14 9.09
N CYS A 98 12.50 3.11 7.79
CA CYS A 98 11.50 2.22 7.21
C CYS A 98 12.13 0.85 6.97
N MET A 99 11.83 -0.09 7.85
CA MET A 99 12.26 -1.48 7.71
C MET A 99 11.29 -2.28 6.82
N ARG A 100 10.57 -1.66 5.88
CA ARG A 100 9.58 -2.33 5.02
C ARG A 100 9.96 -2.27 3.56
N GLN A 101 9.69 -3.36 2.85
CA GLN A 101 9.99 -3.51 1.43
C GLN A 101 8.85 -4.20 0.69
N TRP A 102 8.53 -3.67 -0.49
CA TRP A 102 7.61 -4.28 -1.43
C TRP A 102 8.29 -5.45 -2.17
N THR A 103 7.51 -6.46 -2.53
CA THR A 103 7.94 -7.58 -3.38
C THR A 103 6.83 -8.07 -4.29
N GLY A 104 7.15 -8.31 -5.56
CA GLY A 104 6.29 -9.01 -6.52
C GLY A 104 6.44 -10.53 -6.47
N LYS A 105 7.33 -11.06 -5.63
CA LYS A 105 7.63 -12.50 -5.57
C LYS A 105 6.47 -13.35 -5.09
N ALA A 106 5.45 -12.73 -4.50
CA ALA A 106 4.23 -13.40 -4.04
C ALA A 106 3.31 -13.86 -5.17
N ALA A 107 3.35 -13.21 -6.34
CA ALA A 107 2.62 -13.69 -7.52
C ALA A 107 3.03 -15.14 -7.85
N ASN A 108 4.32 -15.45 -7.69
CA ASN A 108 4.88 -16.77 -8.00
C ASN A 108 5.02 -17.67 -6.76
N ASN A 109 5.16 -17.13 -5.55
CA ASN A 109 5.30 -17.92 -4.32
C ASN A 109 3.98 -18.06 -3.56
N PRO A 110 3.57 -19.27 -3.14
CA PRO A 110 2.37 -19.43 -2.32
C PRO A 110 2.51 -18.69 -0.98
N VAL A 111 1.40 -18.17 -0.47
CA VAL A 111 1.28 -17.55 0.85
C VAL A 111 0.50 -18.50 1.77
N THR A 112 1.04 -18.83 2.94
CA THR A 112 0.32 -19.56 3.99
C THR A 112 -0.48 -18.61 4.86
N GLY A 113 -1.50 -19.12 5.56
CA GLY A 113 -2.35 -18.30 6.43
C GLY A 113 -3.56 -17.69 5.73
N PHE A 114 -3.56 -17.58 4.40
CA PHE A 114 -4.77 -17.32 3.61
C PHE A 114 -5.59 -18.59 3.40
N SER A 115 -6.34 -19.04 4.42
CA SER A 115 -7.28 -20.14 4.24
C SER A 115 -8.44 -19.70 3.34
N GLY A 116 -8.43 -20.09 2.06
CA GLY A 116 -9.54 -19.86 1.14
C GLY A 116 -9.31 -18.76 0.09
N ALA A 117 -8.17 -18.04 0.12
CA ALA A 117 -7.85 -17.12 -0.96
C ALA A 117 -7.55 -17.91 -2.25
N ILE A 118 -8.41 -17.74 -3.25
CA ILE A 118 -8.29 -18.40 -4.56
C ILE A 118 -7.15 -17.77 -5.38
N ARG A 119 -6.91 -16.46 -5.22
CA ARG A 119 -5.91 -15.69 -5.97
C ARG A 119 -4.84 -15.14 -5.03
N LYS A 120 -3.58 -15.22 -5.47
CA LYS A 120 -2.42 -14.68 -4.75
C LYS A 120 -2.37 -13.16 -4.91
N PRO A 121 -1.87 -12.40 -3.92
CA PRO A 121 -1.58 -10.98 -4.10
C PRO A 121 -0.48 -10.78 -5.15
N ASP A 122 -0.61 -9.70 -5.93
CA ASP A 122 0.42 -9.35 -6.92
C ASP A 122 1.65 -8.76 -6.23
N LEU A 123 1.41 -7.93 -5.20
CA LEU A 123 2.45 -7.29 -4.39
C LEU A 123 2.22 -7.55 -2.91
N LEU A 124 3.31 -7.72 -2.16
CA LEU A 124 3.33 -7.73 -0.70
C LEU A 124 4.27 -6.66 -0.17
N LEU A 125 3.89 -6.01 0.92
CA LEU A 125 4.80 -5.22 1.75
C LEU A 125 5.16 -6.05 2.98
N CYS A 126 6.45 -6.33 3.15
CA CYS A 126 6.99 -7.15 4.24
C CYS A 126 8.09 -6.40 4.98
N GLU A 127 8.53 -6.92 6.13
CA GLU A 127 9.74 -6.42 6.78
C GLU A 127 10.99 -6.73 5.94
N GLU A 128 11.94 -5.79 5.94
CA GLU A 128 13.26 -5.94 5.34
C GLU A 128 13.98 -7.15 5.94
N GLY A 129 14.45 -8.05 5.07
CA GLY A 129 15.07 -9.31 5.46
C GLY A 129 14.14 -10.53 5.41
N ILE A 130 12.82 -10.36 5.64
CA ILE A 130 11.85 -11.46 5.49
C ILE A 130 11.82 -11.95 4.04
N ILE A 131 11.81 -11.03 3.07
CA ILE A 131 11.82 -11.37 1.64
C ILE A 131 13.02 -12.24 1.29
N SER A 132 14.23 -11.80 1.65
CA SER A 132 15.48 -12.53 1.39
C SER A 132 15.51 -13.89 2.08
N LYS A 133 15.04 -13.97 3.33
CA LYS A 133 14.94 -15.20 4.09
C LYS A 133 14.01 -16.21 3.41
N ARG A 134 12.76 -15.83 3.12
CA ARG A 134 11.78 -16.75 2.51
C ARG A 134 12.25 -17.24 1.14
N VAL A 135 12.77 -16.33 0.31
CA VAL A 135 13.26 -16.68 -1.04
C VAL A 135 14.46 -17.62 -0.98
N SER A 136 15.46 -17.32 -0.16
CA SER A 136 16.68 -18.15 -0.05
C SER A 136 16.37 -19.56 0.50
N GLN A 137 15.42 -19.66 1.43
CA GLN A 137 15.00 -20.92 2.02
C GLN A 137 13.94 -21.66 1.19
N LYS A 138 13.47 -21.08 0.08
CA LYS A 138 12.34 -21.59 -0.73
C LYS A 138 11.08 -21.82 0.10
N GLU A 139 10.89 -20.98 1.12
CA GLU A 139 9.74 -20.99 2.00
C GLU A 139 8.60 -20.11 1.47
N LYS A 140 7.39 -20.44 1.91
CA LYS A 140 6.20 -19.63 1.66
C LYS A 140 6.20 -18.41 2.57
N PHE A 141 5.65 -17.29 2.10
CA PHE A 141 5.30 -16.17 2.98
C PHE A 141 4.17 -16.59 3.93
N ASP A 142 4.20 -16.14 5.18
CA ASP A 142 3.11 -16.37 6.14
C ASP A 142 2.31 -15.10 6.39
N ALA A 143 1.03 -15.10 6.01
CA ALA A 143 0.12 -13.97 6.24
C ALA A 143 0.00 -13.59 7.73
N ARG A 144 0.25 -14.51 8.65
CA ARG A 144 0.15 -14.25 10.09
C ARG A 144 1.29 -13.36 10.62
N THR A 145 2.44 -13.37 9.97
CA THR A 145 3.67 -12.76 10.51
C THR A 145 4.41 -11.86 9.53
N ASP A 146 4.36 -12.15 8.24
CA ASP A 146 5.29 -11.57 7.26
C ASP A 146 4.74 -10.33 6.56
N ILE A 147 3.41 -10.17 6.52
CA ILE A 147 2.72 -9.26 5.60
C ILE A 147 2.13 -8.06 6.34
N TYR A 148 2.57 -6.86 5.94
CA TYR A 148 1.99 -5.58 6.33
C TYR A 148 0.93 -5.15 5.32
N SER A 149 1.25 -4.96 4.06
CA SER A 149 0.29 -4.46 3.06
C SER A 149 0.22 -5.37 1.85
N LEU A 150 -0.84 -5.21 1.07
CA LEU A 150 -1.12 -5.95 -0.16
C LEU A 150 -1.29 -4.96 -1.30
N GLY A 151 -0.86 -5.37 -2.50
CA GLY A 151 -1.12 -4.62 -3.72
C GLY A 151 -1.70 -5.49 -4.84
N GLU A 152 -2.64 -4.92 -5.58
CA GLU A 152 -3.20 -5.49 -6.80
C GLU A 152 -2.80 -4.67 -8.01
N VAL A 153 -2.45 -5.33 -9.12
CA VAL A 153 -1.90 -4.69 -10.31
C VAL A 153 -2.77 -4.99 -11.52
N LYS A 154 -3.19 -3.93 -12.20
CA LYS A 154 -3.80 -3.98 -13.53
C LYS A 154 -3.02 -3.04 -14.43
N GLN A 155 -2.53 -3.54 -15.56
CA GLN A 155 -1.69 -2.76 -16.49
C GLN A 155 -2.39 -1.54 -17.09
N LYS A 156 -3.72 -1.56 -17.20
CA LYS A 156 -4.51 -0.51 -17.82
C LYS A 156 -5.60 -0.03 -16.90
N TYR A 157 -5.82 1.27 -16.90
CA TYR A 157 -6.99 1.86 -16.25
C TYR A 157 -8.26 1.54 -17.06
N SER A 158 -9.26 0.99 -16.40
CA SER A 158 -10.66 0.95 -16.82
C SER A 158 -11.54 0.88 -15.58
N GLU A 159 -12.79 1.32 -15.65
CA GLU A 159 -13.72 1.22 -14.51
C GLU A 159 -13.96 -0.25 -14.11
N ASP A 160 -13.99 -1.17 -15.08
CA ASP A 160 -14.10 -2.60 -14.82
C ASP A 160 -12.87 -3.13 -14.08
N HIS A 161 -11.66 -2.77 -14.52
CA HIS A 161 -10.42 -3.16 -13.82
C HIS A 161 -10.33 -2.56 -12.43
N LYS A 162 -10.79 -1.32 -12.25
CA LYS A 162 -10.85 -0.66 -10.94
C LYS A 162 -11.73 -1.45 -9.98
N LYS A 163 -12.93 -1.82 -10.42
CA LYS A 163 -13.88 -2.61 -9.62
C LYS A 163 -13.35 -4.02 -9.33
N GLU A 164 -12.84 -4.72 -10.35
CA GLU A 164 -12.28 -6.07 -10.21
C GLU A 164 -11.10 -6.07 -9.24
N SER A 165 -10.11 -5.19 -9.47
CA SER A 165 -8.95 -5.04 -8.59
C SER A 165 -9.35 -4.72 -7.15
N TYR A 166 -10.40 -3.91 -6.95
CA TYR A 166 -10.87 -3.57 -5.61
C TYR A 166 -11.44 -4.80 -4.90
N ILE A 167 -12.29 -5.56 -5.59
CA ILE A 167 -12.89 -6.78 -5.04
C ILE A 167 -11.80 -7.81 -4.70
N GLU A 168 -10.82 -7.98 -5.58
CA GLU A 168 -9.68 -8.87 -5.36
C GLU A 168 -8.85 -8.44 -4.15
N LEU A 169 -8.51 -7.14 -4.07
CA LEU A 169 -7.76 -6.59 -2.96
C LEU A 169 -8.53 -6.75 -1.64
N ALA A 170 -9.80 -6.35 -1.61
CA ALA A 170 -10.65 -6.42 -0.42
C ALA A 170 -10.77 -7.86 0.10
N GLY A 171 -10.96 -8.84 -0.79
CA GLY A 171 -11.00 -10.25 -0.42
C GLY A 171 -9.69 -10.72 0.21
N LYS A 172 -8.54 -10.36 -0.37
CA LYS A 172 -7.22 -10.73 0.15
C LYS A 172 -6.92 -10.05 1.49
N VAL A 173 -7.31 -8.78 1.63
CA VAL A 173 -7.17 -8.03 2.89
C VAL A 173 -8.05 -8.61 4.00
N ALA A 174 -9.27 -9.04 3.68
CA ALA A 174 -10.14 -9.72 4.65
C ALA A 174 -9.46 -10.97 5.23
N PHE A 175 -8.89 -11.82 4.36
CA PHE A 175 -8.13 -12.99 4.83
C PHE A 175 -6.87 -12.61 5.62
N LEU A 176 -6.24 -11.47 5.34
CA LEU A 176 -5.09 -10.99 6.11
C LEU A 176 -5.51 -10.57 7.52
N LEU A 177 -6.62 -9.84 7.64
CA LEU A 177 -7.20 -9.41 8.92
C LEU A 177 -7.72 -10.58 9.76
N GLU A 178 -8.19 -11.65 9.12
CA GLU A 178 -8.50 -12.92 9.79
C GLU A 178 -7.24 -13.66 10.24
N ALA A 179 -6.18 -13.67 9.43
CA ALA A 179 -4.92 -14.30 9.80
C ALA A 179 -4.19 -13.57 10.93
N GLN A 180 -4.49 -12.28 11.14
CA GLN A 180 -3.85 -11.40 12.10
C GLN A 180 -4.89 -10.84 13.10
N ASP A 181 -5.39 -11.69 14.01
CA ASP A 181 -6.47 -11.35 14.96
C ASP A 181 -6.27 -10.03 15.73
N GLY A 182 -5.03 -9.68 16.08
CA GLY A 182 -4.72 -8.43 16.78
C GLY A 182 -4.72 -7.17 15.91
N ARG A 183 -4.86 -7.30 14.59
CA ARG A 183 -4.78 -6.18 13.65
C ARG A 183 -6.16 -5.60 13.39
N CYS A 184 -6.28 -4.29 13.60
CA CYS A 184 -7.56 -3.59 13.42
C CYS A 184 -7.79 -3.11 11.98
N ALA A 185 -6.72 -2.83 11.24
CA ALA A 185 -6.80 -2.35 9.87
C ALA A 185 -5.53 -2.63 9.06
N VAL A 186 -5.69 -2.63 7.73
CA VAL A 186 -4.67 -2.95 6.73
C VAL A 186 -4.78 -1.92 5.59
N PRO A 187 -3.71 -1.18 5.25
CA PRO A 187 -3.65 -0.48 3.98
C PRO A 187 -3.48 -1.48 2.85
N GLY A 188 -4.15 -1.24 1.74
CA GLY A 188 -3.97 -1.95 0.47
C GLY A 188 -3.89 -0.96 -0.68
N ILE A 189 -3.10 -1.30 -1.70
CA ILE A 189 -2.93 -0.46 -2.88
C ILE A 189 -3.48 -1.14 -4.13
N GLN A 190 -4.13 -0.35 -4.97
CA GLN A 190 -4.49 -0.76 -6.32
C GLN A 190 -3.64 0.02 -7.29
N LEU A 191 -3.02 -0.69 -8.24
CA LEU A 191 -2.33 -0.11 -9.37
C LEU A 191 -3.15 -0.30 -10.63
N LEU A 192 -3.57 0.81 -11.24
CA LEU A 192 -4.42 0.82 -12.43
C LEU A 192 -3.73 1.64 -13.51
N GLY A 193 -2.92 0.97 -14.33
CA GLY A 193 -1.93 1.65 -15.16
C GLY A 193 -1.06 2.55 -14.28
N SER A 194 -1.00 3.84 -14.60
CA SER A 194 -0.17 4.80 -13.87
C SER A 194 -0.80 5.33 -12.58
N SER A 195 -2.05 4.98 -12.29
CA SER A 195 -2.77 5.47 -11.11
C SER A 195 -2.58 4.52 -9.92
N ILE A 196 -2.29 5.09 -8.75
CA ILE A 196 -2.29 4.37 -7.47
C ILE A 196 -3.53 4.80 -6.69
N ILE A 197 -4.27 3.83 -6.18
CA ILE A 197 -5.37 4.07 -5.25
C ILE A 197 -5.01 3.40 -3.93
N LEU A 198 -4.97 4.16 -2.86
CA LEU A 198 -4.80 3.66 -1.51
C LEU A 198 -6.17 3.43 -0.90
N THR A 199 -6.39 2.24 -0.36
CA THR A 199 -7.55 1.92 0.45
C THR A 199 -7.12 1.42 1.82
N LEU A 200 -7.70 1.97 2.87
CA LEU A 200 -7.58 1.46 4.22
C LEU A 200 -8.77 0.56 4.51
N PHE A 201 -8.51 -0.67 4.94
CA PHE A 201 -9.55 -1.64 5.26
C PHE A 201 -9.53 -2.00 6.73
N ASP A 202 -10.71 -2.30 7.27
CA ASP A 202 -10.91 -3.05 8.51
C ASP A 202 -11.73 -4.33 8.23
N ARG A 203 -12.21 -4.97 9.30
CA ARG A 203 -13.06 -6.18 9.19
C ARG A 203 -14.44 -5.92 8.60
N GLY A 204 -14.91 -4.67 8.61
CA GLY A 204 -16.17 -4.24 8.00
C GLY A 204 -16.04 -3.86 6.53
N GLY A 205 -14.82 -3.67 6.01
CA GLY A 205 -14.56 -3.34 4.62
C GLY A 205 -13.65 -2.11 4.48
N SER A 206 -13.87 -1.31 3.44
CA SER A 206 -13.11 -0.06 3.26
C SER A 206 -13.56 0.99 4.27
N ILE A 207 -12.58 1.57 4.95
CA ILE A 207 -12.73 2.77 5.79
C ILE A 207 -12.55 4.01 4.92
N SER A 208 -11.52 4.01 4.05
CA SER A 208 -11.21 5.17 3.21
C SER A 208 -10.56 4.72 1.92
N THR A 209 -10.89 5.37 0.80
CA THR A 209 -10.29 5.11 -0.50
C THR A 209 -10.00 6.43 -1.21
N TYR A 210 -8.76 6.65 -1.64
CA TYR A 210 -8.40 7.83 -2.42
C TYR A 210 -7.22 7.59 -3.38
N PRO A 211 -7.12 8.39 -4.45
CA PRO A 211 -5.95 8.40 -5.32
C PRO A 211 -4.71 8.87 -4.54
N LEU A 212 -3.60 8.16 -4.68
CA LEU A 212 -2.31 8.52 -4.10
C LEU A 212 -1.35 8.92 -5.22
N ASP A 213 -0.81 10.13 -5.16
CA ASP A 213 0.27 10.57 -6.04
C ASP A 213 1.59 10.53 -5.29
N ILE A 214 2.31 9.42 -5.44
CA ILE A 214 3.62 9.20 -4.82
C ILE A 214 4.72 10.12 -5.34
N HIS A 215 4.52 10.78 -6.48
CA HIS A 215 5.49 11.74 -7.01
C HIS A 215 5.37 13.09 -6.30
N LEU A 216 4.14 13.46 -5.94
CA LEU A 216 3.86 14.68 -5.20
C LEU A 216 4.01 14.49 -3.69
N PHE A 217 3.64 13.32 -3.17
CA PHE A 217 3.58 13.03 -1.73
C PHE A 217 4.23 11.69 -1.36
N PRO A 218 5.54 11.48 -1.65
CA PRO A 218 6.21 10.22 -1.37
C PRO A 218 6.28 9.90 0.14
N GLU A 219 6.23 10.89 1.01
CA GLU A 219 6.15 10.71 2.47
C GLU A 219 4.83 10.07 2.94
N GLN A 220 3.74 10.25 2.19
CA GLN A 220 2.49 9.55 2.46
C GLN A 220 2.61 8.05 2.14
N PHE A 221 3.37 7.72 1.10
CA PHE A 221 3.65 6.33 0.72
C PHE A 221 4.48 5.59 1.77
N LEU A 222 5.39 6.28 2.48
CA LEU A 222 6.15 5.68 3.59
C LEU A 222 5.28 5.24 4.78
N ARG A 223 4.06 5.79 4.92
CA ARG A 223 3.17 5.47 6.05
C ARG A 223 2.41 4.16 5.86
N ILE A 224 2.56 3.52 4.70
CA ILE A 224 1.94 2.23 4.36
C ILE A 224 2.67 1.07 5.05
#